data_AF-A0A3M1HMI2-F1
#
_entry.id   AF-A0A3M1HMI2-F1
#
_cell.length_a   1.000
_cell.length_b   1.000
_cell.length_c   1.000
_cell.angle_alpha   90.00
_cell.angle_beta   90.00
_cell.angle_gamma   90.00
#
_symmetry.space_group_name_H-M   'P 1'
#
loop_
_entity.id
_entity.type
_entity.pdbx_description
1 polymer ?
#
loop_
_entity_poly.entity_id
_entity_poly.type
_entity_poly.pdbx_seq_one_letter_code
_entity_poly.pdbx_strand_id
1 'polypeptide(L)' 'RGNFSTYSNPRVDELIKAGETEPDPEKRREIYYEAQQIIYEEVPAVFLVLPEVAEAASERVQNWEPASDSRINLHDVCLQ' A
#
# COMPACT_ATOMS: atom_id res chain seq x y z
N ARG A 1 1.13 5.61 13.85
CA ARG A 1 2.57 5.79 14.18
C ARG A 1 3.37 5.24 13.01
N GLY A 2 4.21 6.03 12.36
CA GLY A 2 4.91 5.59 11.13
C GLY A 2 5.83 6.63 10.48
N ASN A 3 5.80 7.88 10.94
CA ASN A 3 6.68 8.94 10.47
C ASN A 3 8.01 8.95 11.27
N PHE A 4 9.01 8.21 10.79
CA PHE A 4 10.34 8.14 11.44
C PHE A 4 11.28 9.27 11.01
N SER A 5 11.06 9.89 9.86
CA SER A 5 11.86 11.02 9.36
C SER A 5 11.47 12.36 9.99
N THR A 6 10.41 12.39 10.79
CA THR A 6 9.81 13.62 11.37
C THR A 6 9.36 14.62 10.31
N TYR A 7 9.14 14.15 9.08
CA TYR A 7 8.70 14.95 7.95
C TYR A 7 7.35 15.62 8.23
N SER A 8 7.20 16.88 7.88
CA SER A 8 5.94 17.63 8.02
C SER A 8 5.83 18.65 6.91
N ASN A 9 4.79 18.53 6.10
CA ASN A 9 4.50 19.42 5.00
C ASN A 9 2.98 19.71 4.99
N PRO A 10 2.55 20.96 5.25
CA PRO A 10 1.14 21.30 5.35
C PRO A 10 0.33 20.97 4.09
N ARG A 11 0.95 21.02 2.89
CA ARG A 11 0.27 20.68 1.64
C ARG A 11 0.03 19.17 1.53
N VAL A 12 1.02 18.36 1.90
CA VAL A 12 0.85 16.90 1.94
C VAL A 12 -0.24 16.52 2.95
N ASP A 13 -0.27 17.15 4.12
CA ASP A 13 -1.30 16.91 5.13
C ASP A 13 -2.72 17.27 4.63
N GLU A 14 -2.86 18.36 3.87
CA GLU A 14 -4.12 18.75 3.23
C GLU A 14 -4.56 17.71 2.19
N LEU A 15 -3.65 17.29 1.32
CA LEU A 15 -3.92 16.32 0.25
C LEU A 15 -4.33 14.96 0.82
N ILE A 16 -3.67 14.47 1.87
CA ILE A 16 -4.03 13.21 2.53
C ILE A 16 -5.46 13.29 3.07
N LYS A 17 -5.81 14.36 3.79
CA LYS A 17 -7.17 14.55 4.33
C LYS A 17 -8.23 14.65 3.22
N ALA A 18 -7.92 15.36 2.13
CA ALA A 18 -8.82 15.45 0.99
C ALA A 18 -9.06 14.06 0.36
N GLY A 19 -7.98 13.31 0.12
CA GLY A 19 -8.03 11.97 -0.46
C GLY A 19 -8.78 10.94 0.39
N GLU A 20 -8.76 11.06 1.72
CA GLU A 20 -9.54 10.21 2.63
C GLU A 20 -11.05 10.38 2.46
N THR A 21 -11.49 11.57 2.06
CA THR A 21 -12.93 11.92 1.96
C THR A 21 -13.47 12.02 0.53
N GLU A 22 -12.62 11.94 -0.49
CA GLU A 22 -13.02 12.07 -1.90
C GLU A 22 -13.71 10.77 -2.41
N PRO A 23 -14.99 10.82 -2.80
CA PRO A 23 -15.73 9.66 -3.30
C PRO A 23 -15.40 9.29 -4.74
N ASP A 24 -14.98 10.23 -5.59
CA ASP A 24 -14.65 9.99 -6.98
C ASP A 24 -13.26 9.34 -7.10
N PRO A 25 -13.14 8.10 -7.60
CA PRO A 25 -11.85 7.41 -7.70
C PRO A 25 -10.82 8.15 -8.55
N GLU A 26 -11.23 8.83 -9.62
CA GLU A 26 -10.30 9.52 -10.52
C GLU A 26 -9.74 10.79 -9.85
N LYS A 27 -10.59 11.56 -9.18
CA LYS A 27 -10.14 12.73 -8.39
C LYS A 27 -9.27 12.31 -7.22
N ARG A 28 -9.65 11.24 -6.52
CA ARG A 28 -8.84 10.71 -5.41
C ARG A 28 -7.46 10.27 -5.88
N ARG A 29 -7.36 9.68 -7.08
CA ARG A 29 -6.07 9.35 -7.71
C ARG A 29 -5.22 10.60 -7.92
N GLU A 30 -5.79 11.65 -8.52
CA GLU A 30 -5.09 12.91 -8.77
C GLU A 30 -4.54 13.54 -7.47
N ILE A 31 -5.35 13.57 -6.41
CA ILE A 31 -4.95 14.06 -5.09
C ILE A 31 -3.75 13.29 -4.54
N TYR A 32 -3.80 11.96 -4.57
CA TYR A 32 -2.69 11.14 -4.07
C TYR A 32 -1.44 11.23 -4.93
N TYR A 33 -1.58 11.41 -6.25
CA TYR A 33 -0.45 11.59 -7.15
C TYR A 33 0.30 12.90 -6.87
N GLU A 34 -0.43 13.98 -6.57
CA GLU A 34 0.20 15.24 -6.15
C GLU A 34 0.97 15.04 -4.83
N ALA A 35 0.37 14.38 -3.84
CA ALA A 35 1.03 14.13 -2.55
C ALA A 35 2.29 13.27 -2.72
N GLN A 36 2.22 12.22 -3.54
CA GLN A 36 3.36 11.35 -3.85
C GLN A 36 4.48 12.11 -4.56
N GLN A 37 4.15 13.03 -5.48
CA GLN A 37 5.15 13.83 -6.19
C GLN A 37 5.91 14.74 -5.21
N ILE A 38 5.21 15.45 -4.33
CA ILE A 38 5.85 16.30 -3.31
C ILE A 38 6.78 15.46 -2.41
N ILE A 39 6.30 14.32 -1.93
CA ILE A 39 7.10 13.40 -1.09
C ILE A 39 8.33 12.91 -1.85
N TYR A 40 8.20 12.59 -3.14
CA TYR A 40 9.32 12.15 -3.96
C TYR A 40 10.37 13.26 -4.15
N GLU A 41 9.94 14.50 -4.40
CA GLU A 41 10.82 15.65 -4.59
C GLU A 41 11.52 16.10 -3.29
N GLU A 42 10.84 16.02 -2.14
CA GLU A 42 11.40 16.44 -0.84
C GLU A 42 12.23 15.35 -0.15
N VAL A 43 12.21 14.11 -0.67
CA VAL A 43 13.03 12.97 -0.23
C VAL A 43 13.07 12.78 1.31
N PRO A 44 11.92 12.71 2.02
CA PRO A 44 11.91 12.45 3.45
C PRO A 44 12.33 11.00 3.78
N ALA A 45 12.36 10.13 2.78
CA ALA A 45 12.91 8.79 2.82
C ALA A 45 13.49 8.44 1.45
N VAL A 46 14.45 7.51 1.41
CA VAL A 46 14.96 6.92 0.16
C VAL A 46 14.24 5.60 -0.07
N PHE A 47 13.43 5.51 -1.12
CA PHE A 47 12.71 4.29 -1.48
C PHE A 47 13.65 3.32 -2.20
N LEU A 48 14.02 2.22 -1.52
CA LEU A 48 15.06 1.31 -2.01
C LEU A 48 14.54 0.25 -2.98
N VAL A 49 13.48 -0.47 -2.58
CA VAL A 49 12.94 -1.63 -3.32
C VAL A 49 11.44 -1.75 -3.07
N LEU A 50 10.72 -2.22 -4.10
CA LEU A 50 9.41 -2.83 -3.94
C LEU A 50 9.62 -4.35 -3.90
N PRO A 51 9.53 -5.00 -2.73
CA PRO A 51 9.86 -6.42 -2.63
C PRO A 51 8.83 -7.29 -3.35
N GLU A 52 9.31 -8.23 -4.15
CA GLU A 52 8.49 -9.32 -4.67
C GLU A 52 8.50 -10.46 -3.65
N VAL A 53 7.31 -10.92 -3.26
CA VAL A 53 7.15 -12.00 -2.28
C VAL A 53 6.81 -13.28 -3.02
N ALA A 54 7.68 -14.28 -2.91
CA ALA A 54 7.40 -15.63 -3.39
C ALA A 54 6.83 -16.46 -2.25
N GLU A 55 5.60 -16.96 -2.44
CA GLU A 55 4.96 -17.86 -1.50
C GLU A 55 4.69 -19.22 -2.16
N ALA A 56 4.78 -20.29 -1.37
CA ALA A 56 4.59 -21.65 -1.86
C ALA A 56 3.79 -22.48 -0.84
N ALA A 57 2.96 -23.38 -1.35
CA ALA A 57 2.21 -24.34 -0.56
C ALA A 57 2.48 -25.78 -1.05
N SER A 58 2.22 -26.77 -0.19
CA SER A 58 2.27 -28.17 -0.58
C SER A 58 1.25 -28.46 -1.68
N GLU A 59 1.56 -29.35 -2.63
CA GLU A 59 0.60 -29.80 -3.66
C GLU A 59 -0.71 -30.36 -3.10
N ARG A 60 -0.70 -30.84 -1.84
CA ARG A 60 -1.92 -31.32 -1.16
C ARG A 60 -2.86 -30.18 -0.78
N VAL A 61 -2.37 -28.94 -0.68
CA VAL A 61 -3.17 -27.77 -0.37
C VAL A 61 -3.90 -27.34 -1.63
N GLN A 62 -5.23 -27.30 -1.56
CA GLN A 62 -6.10 -26.90 -2.66
C GLN A 62 -6.79 -25.58 -2.32
N ASN A 63 -7.05 -24.77 -3.34
CA ASN A 63 -7.76 -23.47 -3.27
C ASN A 63 -7.09 -22.39 -2.37
N TRP A 64 -5.79 -22.51 -2.11
CA TRP A 64 -5.04 -21.44 -1.46
C TRP A 64 -4.28 -20.61 -2.50
N GLU A 65 -4.36 -19.28 -2.35
CA GLU A 65 -3.60 -18.33 -3.16
C GLU A 65 -2.96 -17.25 -2.26
N PRO A 66 -1.78 -16.72 -2.60
CA PRO A 66 -1.17 -15.61 -1.89
C PRO A 66 -2.05 -14.36 -1.93
N ALA A 67 -2.21 -13.69 -0.78
CA ALA A 67 -2.89 -12.40 -0.72
C ALA A 67 -1.89 -11.25 -0.91
N SER A 68 -2.29 -10.18 -1.60
CA SER A 68 -1.42 -9.01 -1.83
C SER A 68 -1.01 -8.27 -0.55
N ASP A 69 -1.74 -8.48 0.55
CA ASP A 69 -1.44 -7.96 1.88
C ASP A 69 -0.78 -9.00 2.82
N SER A 70 -0.28 -10.11 2.25
CA SER A 70 0.36 -11.23 2.94
C SER A 70 -0.52 -11.95 3.98
N ARG A 71 -1.84 -11.76 3.95
CA ARG A 71 -2.75 -12.53 4.80
C ARG A 71 -2.86 -13.97 4.32
N ILE A 72 -2.86 -14.90 5.27
CA ILE A 72 -3.14 -16.31 5.00
C ILE A 72 -4.66 -16.53 5.09
N ASN A 73 -5.34 -16.50 3.94
CA ASN A 73 -6.77 -16.73 3.84
C ASN A 73 -7.05 -18.24 3.72
N LEU A 74 -7.78 -18.81 4.69
CA LEU A 74 -8.02 -20.27 4.77
C LEU A 74 -9.49 -20.67 4.63
N HIS A 75 -10.39 -19.72 4.37
CA HIS A 75 -11.83 -19.95 4.40
C HIS A 75 -12.31 -21.00 3.37
N ASP A 76 -11.61 -21.10 2.23
CA ASP A 76 -11.92 -22.04 1.14
C ASP A 76 -10.84 -23.13 0.94
N VAL A 77 -9.85 -23.19 1.83
CA VAL A 77 -8.68 -24.07 1.70
C VAL A 77 -8.96 -25.47 2.23
N CYS A 78 -8.51 -26.49 1.50
CA CYS A 78 -8.62 -27.89 1.92
C CYS A 78 -7.37 -28.72 1.58
N LEU A 79 -7.33 -29.96 2.08
CA LEU A 79 -6.31 -30.95 1.74
C LEU A 79 -6.92 -32.03 0.85
N GLN A 80 -6.14 -32.51 -0.12
CA GLN A 80 -6.43 -33.74 -0.86
C GLN A 80 -6.24 -34.99 0.01
#